data_AF-A0A2C9UMF1-F1
#
_entry.id   AF-A0A2C9UMF1-F1
#
_cell.length_a   1.000
_cell.length_b   1.000
_cell.length_c   1.000
_cell.angle_alpha   90.00
_cell.angle_beta   90.00
_cell.angle_gamma   90.00
#
_symmetry.space_group_name_H-M   'P 1'
#
loop_
_entity.id
_entity.type
_entity.pdbx_description
1 polymer ?
#
loop_
_entity_poly.entity_id
_entity_poly.type
_entity_poly.pdbx_seq_one_letter_code
_entity_poly.pdbx_strand_id
1 'polypeptide(L)'
;MEMEKRKNWFFKILLHKRLLSWLKYVEQELAKKRGKNIDATNQVENDLKRAEDELYKIPEHLKVKRRNSEESSTQWTTGIAEVQLPIEYKLRNIEETEAAKKLLQEKRLMGQAKSEFSIPSSYSADYFQRGRDYAEKLRREHPELYKDRSSQDDGAGSKPAENNTDATRREAATDEFMLERFRKRERHRVMRR
;
A
#
# COMPACT_ATOMS: atom_id res chain seq x y z
N MET A 1 15.31 -74.18 15.02
CA MET A 1 15.75 -72.99 15.79
C MET A 1 15.00 -71.72 15.43
N GLU A 2 14.64 -71.47 14.17
CA GLU A 2 14.04 -70.20 13.75
C GLU A 2 12.59 -69.99 14.22
N MET A 3 11.81 -71.08 14.30
CA MET A 3 10.43 -71.05 14.82
C MET A 3 10.37 -70.64 16.29
N GLU A 4 11.33 -71.06 17.11
CA GLU A 4 11.42 -70.73 18.54
C GLU A 4 11.72 -69.23 18.74
N LYS A 5 12.61 -68.67 17.90
CA LYS A 5 12.94 -67.24 17.90
C LYS A 5 11.72 -66.39 17.57
N ARG A 6 10.90 -66.81 16.59
CA ARG A 6 9.64 -66.11 16.24
C ARG A 6 8.62 -66.16 17.38
N LYS A 7 8.43 -67.32 18.02
CA LYS A 7 7.53 -67.46 19.18
C LYS A 7 7.95 -66.56 20.34
N ASN A 8 9.23 -66.53 20.69
CA ASN A 8 9.76 -65.64 21.73
C ASN A 8 9.59 -64.16 21.39
N TRP A 9 9.79 -63.78 20.13
CA TRP A 9 9.58 -62.41 19.67
C TRP A 9 8.11 -61.99 19.76
N PHE A 10 7.18 -62.85 19.33
CA PHE A 10 5.74 -62.63 19.50
C PHE A 10 5.33 -62.54 20.97
N PHE A 11 5.85 -63.41 21.83
CA PHE A 11 5.56 -63.38 23.26
C PHE A 11 6.07 -62.08 23.90
N LYS A 12 7.26 -61.61 23.52
CA LYS A 12 7.81 -60.32 23.99
C LYS A 12 6.96 -59.13 23.53
N ILE A 13 6.47 -59.14 22.30
CA ILE A 13 5.53 -58.10 21.80
C ILE A 13 4.22 -58.14 22.55
N LEU A 14 3.67 -59.33 22.79
CA LEU A 14 2.41 -59.50 23.52
C LEU A 14 2.55 -59.02 24.97
N LEU A 15 3.66 -59.37 25.62
CA LEU A 15 3.99 -58.92 26.97
C LEU A 15 4.15 -57.40 27.01
N HIS A 16 4.85 -56.82 26.04
CA HIS A 16 5.04 -55.37 25.94
C HIS A 16 3.73 -54.62 25.70
N LYS A 17 2.87 -55.10 24.78
CA LYS A 17 1.53 -54.55 24.57
C LYS A 17 0.66 -54.64 25.83
N ARG A 18 0.74 -55.76 26.56
CA ARG A 18 0.02 -55.96 27.82
C ARG A 18 0.52 -55.02 28.92
N LEU A 19 1.85 -54.84 29.04
CA LEU A 19 2.46 -53.88 29.95
C LEU A 19 2.06 -52.44 29.62
N LEU A 20 2.10 -52.06 28.35
CA LEU A 20 1.64 -50.74 27.89
C LEU A 20 0.16 -50.50 28.20
N SER A 21 -0.69 -51.50 27.98
CA SER A 21 -2.11 -51.41 28.34
C SER A 21 -2.33 -51.25 29.85
N TRP A 22 -1.54 -51.93 30.67
CA TRP A 22 -1.63 -51.84 32.13
C TRP A 22 -1.11 -50.48 32.64
N LEU A 23 0.00 -49.99 32.10
CA LEU A 23 0.52 -48.64 32.41
C LEU A 23 -0.49 -47.55 32.05
N LYS A 24 -1.10 -47.63 30.85
CA LYS A 24 -2.18 -46.72 30.44
C LYS A 24 -3.36 -46.75 31.41
N TYR A 25 -3.73 -47.93 31.91
CA TYR A 25 -4.80 -48.07 32.88
C TYR A 25 -4.43 -47.44 34.24
N VAL A 26 -3.22 -47.70 34.75
CA VAL A 26 -2.73 -47.12 36.01
C VAL A 26 -2.68 -45.59 35.92
N GLU A 27 -2.22 -45.05 34.79
CA GLU A 27 -2.18 -43.60 34.55
C GLU A 27 -3.59 -42.98 34.52
N GLN A 28 -4.57 -43.66 33.90
CA GLN A 28 -5.97 -43.26 33.93
C GLN A 28 -6.55 -43.27 35.34
N GLU A 29 -6.28 -44.31 36.14
CA GLU A 29 -6.74 -44.41 37.53
C GLU A 29 -6.11 -43.33 38.43
N LEU A 30 -4.82 -43.01 38.24
CA LEU A 30 -4.15 -41.91 38.93
C LEU A 30 -4.70 -40.54 38.52
N ALA A 31 -5.02 -40.34 37.24
CA ALA A 31 -5.58 -39.09 36.73
C ALA A 31 -7.02 -38.85 37.25
N LYS A 32 -7.83 -39.90 37.35
CA LYS A 32 -9.15 -39.84 38.01
C LYS A 32 -9.04 -39.43 39.48
N LYS A 33 -8.09 -39.99 40.24
CA LYS A 33 -7.82 -39.60 41.65
C LYS A 33 -7.26 -38.18 41.79
N ARG A 34 -6.56 -37.68 40.77
CA ARG A 34 -6.09 -36.28 40.66
C ARG A 34 -7.16 -35.30 40.15
N GLY A 35 -8.40 -35.75 39.94
CA GLY A 35 -9.52 -34.90 39.53
C GLY A 35 -9.50 -34.46 38.07
N LYS A 36 -8.63 -35.03 37.22
CA LYS A 36 -8.61 -34.74 35.78
C LYS A 36 -9.41 -35.81 35.05
N ASN A 37 -10.60 -35.45 34.56
CA ASN A 37 -11.42 -36.33 33.73
C ASN A 37 -10.77 -36.45 32.33
N ILE A 38 -10.04 -37.55 32.10
CA ILE A 38 -9.24 -37.78 30.89
C ILE A 38 -10.12 -37.98 29.64
N ASP A 39 -11.40 -38.35 29.79
CA ASP A 39 -12.32 -38.55 28.66
C ASP A 39 -12.76 -37.21 28.06
N ALA A 40 -13.08 -36.23 28.91
CA ALA A 40 -13.37 -34.86 28.48
C ALA A 40 -12.18 -34.19 27.80
N THR A 41 -10.96 -34.37 28.31
CA THR A 41 -9.76 -33.76 27.72
C THR A 41 -9.42 -34.31 26.34
N ASN A 42 -9.59 -35.63 26.13
CA ASN A 42 -9.34 -36.25 24.83
C ASN A 42 -10.38 -35.87 23.76
N GLN A 43 -11.64 -35.70 24.15
CA GLN A 43 -12.68 -35.22 23.25
C GLN A 43 -12.42 -33.77 22.84
N VAL A 44 -12.09 -32.90 23.81
CA VAL A 44 -11.74 -31.50 23.52
C VAL A 44 -10.49 -31.40 22.62
N GLU A 45 -9.45 -32.21 22.85
CA GLU A 45 -8.29 -32.23 21.96
C GLU A 45 -8.61 -32.72 20.54
N ASN A 46 -9.57 -33.64 20.39
CA ASN A 46 -10.00 -34.13 19.08
C ASN A 46 -10.84 -33.08 18.34
N ASP A 47 -11.74 -32.42 19.06
CA ASP A 47 -12.59 -31.34 18.52
C ASP A 47 -11.74 -30.13 18.12
N LEU A 48 -10.71 -29.79 18.89
CA LEU A 48 -9.74 -28.74 18.55
C LEU A 48 -8.96 -29.10 17.27
N LYS A 49 -8.44 -30.32 17.17
CA LYS A 49 -7.74 -30.80 15.96
C LYS A 49 -8.63 -30.76 14.73
N ARG A 50 -9.91 -31.14 14.89
CA ARG A 50 -10.89 -31.10 13.81
C ARG A 50 -11.21 -29.66 13.37
N ALA A 51 -11.34 -28.73 14.31
CA ALA A 51 -11.55 -27.31 14.00
C ALA A 51 -10.34 -26.67 13.32
N GLU A 52 -9.12 -27.05 13.74
CA GLU A 52 -7.87 -26.65 13.09
C GLU A 52 -7.79 -27.17 11.64
N ASP A 53 -8.14 -28.45 11.43
CA ASP A 53 -8.15 -29.05 10.08
C ASP A 53 -9.21 -28.42 9.15
N GLU A 54 -10.33 -27.93 9.69
CA GLU A 54 -11.35 -27.21 8.93
C GLU A 54 -10.87 -25.83 8.44
N LEU A 55 -10.01 -25.15 9.21
CA LEU A 55 -9.46 -23.84 8.84
C LEU A 55 -8.55 -23.91 7.60
N TYR A 56 -7.86 -25.03 7.39
CA TYR A 56 -6.97 -25.25 6.25
C TYR A 56 -7.69 -25.79 5.00
N LYS A 57 -9.00 -25.99 5.04
CA LYS A 57 -9.77 -26.42 3.85
C LYS A 57 -10.01 -25.24 2.92
N ILE A 58 -9.39 -25.31 1.74
CA ILE A 58 -9.62 -24.34 0.67
C ILE A 58 -10.99 -24.62 0.02
N PRO A 59 -11.90 -23.63 -0.06
CA PRO A 59 -13.19 -23.76 -0.76
C PRO A 59 -13.04 -24.19 -2.23
N GLU A 60 -14.02 -24.94 -2.77
CA GLU A 60 -13.92 -25.54 -4.12
C GLU A 60 -13.68 -24.53 -5.24
N HIS A 61 -14.30 -23.34 -5.17
CA HIS A 61 -14.13 -22.28 -6.17
C HIS A 61 -12.75 -21.59 -6.10
N LEU A 62 -12.02 -21.73 -4.98
CA LEU A 62 -10.65 -21.24 -4.81
C LEU A 62 -9.61 -22.34 -5.06
N LYS A 63 -10.05 -23.58 -5.27
CA LYS A 63 -9.19 -24.73 -5.48
C LYS A 63 -8.64 -24.71 -6.91
N VAL A 64 -7.55 -23.98 -7.10
CA VAL A 64 -6.81 -23.99 -8.37
C VAL A 64 -6.07 -25.30 -8.56
N LYS A 65 -6.01 -25.80 -9.81
CA LYS A 65 -5.14 -26.93 -10.17
C LYS A 65 -3.71 -26.57 -9.78
N ARG A 66 -3.07 -27.39 -8.93
CA ARG A 66 -1.64 -27.27 -8.60
C ARG A 66 -0.87 -27.24 -9.92
N ARG A 67 -0.29 -26.09 -10.25
CA ARG A 67 0.73 -26.00 -11.30
C ARG A 67 2.02 -26.59 -10.71
N ASN A 68 2.78 -27.30 -11.54
CA ASN A 68 4.04 -27.94 -11.17
C ASN A 68 4.91 -26.96 -10.35
N SER A 69 5.14 -27.27 -9.07
CA SER A 69 5.91 -26.42 -8.15
C SER A 69 7.42 -26.50 -8.38
N GLU A 70 7.91 -27.54 -9.05
CA GLU A 70 9.34 -27.76 -9.30
C GLU A 70 9.88 -26.87 -10.43
N GLU A 71 9.01 -26.36 -11.31
CA GLU A 71 9.40 -25.45 -12.39
C GLU A 71 9.42 -23.98 -11.94
N SER A 72 8.76 -23.65 -10.81
CA SER A 72 8.53 -22.26 -10.43
C SER A 72 9.71 -21.59 -9.73
N SER A 73 10.48 -22.28 -8.88
CA SER A 73 11.59 -21.64 -8.15
C SER A 73 12.84 -21.48 -9.01
N THR A 74 13.12 -22.49 -9.84
CA THR A 74 14.27 -22.55 -10.74
C THR A 74 14.15 -21.54 -11.88
N GLN A 75 12.93 -21.21 -12.33
CA GLN A 75 12.66 -20.18 -13.33
C GLN A 75 13.08 -18.76 -12.90
N TRP A 76 13.17 -18.48 -11.59
CA TRP A 76 13.64 -17.17 -11.10
C TRP A 76 15.15 -17.14 -10.82
N THR A 77 15.78 -18.29 -10.57
CA THR A 77 17.21 -18.39 -10.25
C THR A 77 18.07 -18.60 -11.49
N THR A 78 17.56 -19.33 -12.49
CA THR A 78 18.12 -19.34 -13.83
C THR A 78 17.52 -18.13 -14.55
N GLY A 79 18.33 -17.12 -14.86
CA GLY A 79 17.86 -15.88 -15.49
C GLY A 79 16.88 -16.14 -16.65
N ILE A 80 16.01 -15.15 -16.92
CA ILE A 80 14.99 -15.25 -17.97
C ILE A 80 15.65 -15.70 -19.27
N ALA A 81 15.17 -16.79 -19.85
CA ALA A 81 15.65 -17.26 -21.14
C ALA A 81 15.41 -16.19 -22.20
N GLU A 82 16.48 -15.65 -22.78
CA GLU A 82 16.40 -14.63 -23.82
C GLU A 82 15.96 -15.29 -25.14
N VAL A 83 14.77 -14.92 -25.62
CA VAL A 83 14.30 -15.27 -26.96
C VAL A 83 14.61 -14.10 -27.89
N GLN A 84 15.42 -14.35 -28.92
CA GLN A 84 15.76 -13.31 -29.89
C GLN A 84 14.55 -12.98 -30.78
N LEU A 85 14.04 -11.76 -30.65
CA LEU A 85 12.99 -11.23 -31.53
C LEU A 85 13.61 -10.63 -32.80
N PRO A 86 12.99 -10.82 -33.98
CA PRO A 86 13.32 -10.08 -35.20
C PRO A 86 13.26 -8.57 -34.99
N ILE A 87 14.09 -7.83 -35.73
CA ILE A 87 14.24 -6.38 -35.51
C ILE A 87 12.96 -5.62 -35.87
N GLU A 88 12.18 -6.10 -36.83
CA GLU A 88 10.89 -5.56 -37.25
C GLU A 88 9.90 -5.59 -36.09
N TYR A 89 9.92 -6.65 -35.29
CA TYR A 89 9.06 -6.79 -34.12
C TYR A 89 9.44 -5.80 -33.02
N LYS A 90 10.74 -5.60 -32.80
CA LYS A 90 11.24 -4.60 -31.85
C LYS A 90 10.85 -3.19 -32.29
N LEU A 91 11.01 -2.87 -33.57
CA LEU A 91 10.64 -1.57 -34.15
C LEU A 91 9.14 -1.30 -34.02
N ARG A 92 8.28 -2.29 -34.31
CA ARG A 92 6.84 -2.16 -34.14
C ARG A 92 6.46 -1.86 -32.69
N ASN A 93 7.04 -2.58 -31.73
CA ASN A 93 6.79 -2.32 -30.31
C ASN A 93 7.26 -0.92 -29.88
N ILE A 94 8.38 -0.44 -30.43
CA ILE A 94 8.89 0.91 -30.16
C ILE A 94 7.92 1.96 -30.71
N GLU A 95 7.46 1.81 -31.95
CA GLU A 95 6.50 2.73 -32.56
C GLU A 95 5.16 2.76 -31.82
N GLU A 96 4.61 1.60 -31.47
CA GLU A 96 3.37 1.49 -30.70
C GLU A 96 3.49 2.16 -29.33
N THR A 97 4.60 1.94 -28.62
CA THR A 97 4.83 2.56 -27.31
C THR A 97 5.14 4.05 -27.40
N GLU A 98 5.80 4.51 -28.46
CA GLU A 98 6.01 5.93 -28.74
C GLU A 98 4.69 6.65 -29.03
N ALA A 99 3.83 6.07 -29.87
CA ALA A 99 2.52 6.62 -30.18
C ALA A 99 1.63 6.72 -28.93
N ALA A 100 1.58 5.67 -28.11
CA ALA A 100 0.84 5.67 -26.85
C ALA A 100 1.37 6.71 -25.86
N LYS A 101 2.70 6.84 -25.73
CA LYS A 101 3.35 7.84 -24.88
C LYS A 101 3.03 9.26 -25.34
N LYS A 102 3.14 9.51 -26.65
CA LYS A 102 2.83 10.81 -27.26
C LYS A 102 1.39 11.20 -27.00
N LEU A 103 0.44 10.27 -27.16
CA LEU A 103 -0.98 10.49 -26.88
C LEU A 103 -1.23 10.85 -25.41
N LEU A 104 -0.60 10.15 -24.46
CA LEU A 104 -0.74 10.47 -23.03
C LEU A 104 -0.13 11.84 -22.69
N GLN A 105 1.00 12.19 -23.28
CA GLN A 105 1.64 13.48 -23.09
C GLN A 105 0.80 14.60 -23.70
N GLU A 106 0.27 14.41 -24.89
CA GLU A 106 -0.62 15.35 -25.57
C GLU A 106 -1.89 15.57 -24.73
N LYS A 107 -2.52 14.52 -24.18
CA LYS A 107 -3.63 14.66 -23.21
C LYS A 107 -3.27 15.45 -21.96
N ARG A 108 -2.04 15.32 -21.46
CA ARG A 108 -1.55 16.13 -20.32
C ARG A 108 -1.35 17.60 -20.70
N LEU A 109 -0.82 17.87 -21.90
CA LEU A 109 -0.53 19.22 -22.39
C LEU A 109 -1.78 19.95 -22.88
N MET A 110 -2.75 19.24 -23.45
CA MET A 110 -4.05 19.79 -23.89
C MET A 110 -4.95 20.21 -22.71
N GLY A 111 -4.45 20.12 -21.47
CA GLY A 111 -5.15 20.57 -20.29
C GLY A 111 -6.47 19.84 -20.14
N GLN A 112 -6.42 18.58 -19.67
CA GLN A 112 -7.64 17.89 -19.24
C GLN A 112 -8.43 18.85 -18.33
N ALA A 113 -9.66 19.18 -18.75
CA ALA A 113 -10.61 19.91 -17.92
C ALA A 113 -10.65 19.22 -16.56
N LYS A 114 -10.30 19.97 -15.52
CA LYS A 114 -10.21 19.50 -14.13
C LYS A 114 -11.45 18.63 -13.87
N SER A 115 -11.26 17.32 -13.78
CA SER A 115 -12.34 16.45 -13.31
C SER A 115 -12.68 16.94 -11.91
N GLU A 116 -13.96 17.20 -11.62
CA GLU A 116 -14.43 17.69 -10.31
C GLU A 116 -13.97 16.82 -9.13
N PHE A 117 -13.49 15.60 -9.41
CA PHE A 117 -12.86 14.70 -8.45
C PHE A 117 -11.36 14.51 -8.74
N SER A 118 -10.60 15.60 -8.74
CA SER A 118 -9.13 15.54 -8.69
C SER A 118 -8.72 15.17 -7.26
N ILE A 119 -8.65 13.87 -6.96
CA ILE A 119 -8.16 13.39 -5.66
C ILE A 119 -6.69 13.83 -5.53
N PRO A 120 -6.34 14.68 -4.54
CA PRO A 120 -4.97 15.11 -4.36
C PRO A 120 -4.08 13.90 -4.04
N SER A 121 -2.93 13.80 -4.70
CA SER A 121 -1.95 12.75 -4.40
C SER A 121 -1.40 12.84 -2.96
N SER A 122 -1.56 13.99 -2.29
CA SER A 122 -1.15 14.23 -0.90
C SER A 122 -2.02 15.31 -0.25
N TYR A 123 -2.22 15.21 1.07
CA TYR A 123 -2.98 16.17 1.88
C TYR A 123 -2.41 17.60 1.82
N SER A 124 -1.10 17.75 1.69
CA SER A 124 -0.41 19.05 1.62
C SER A 124 -0.36 19.65 0.21
N ALA A 125 -0.59 18.84 -0.84
CA ALA A 125 -0.48 19.28 -2.23
C ALA A 125 -1.53 20.34 -2.61
N ASP A 126 -2.62 20.43 -1.84
CA ASP A 126 -3.76 21.30 -2.13
C ASP A 126 -3.93 22.43 -1.10
N TYR A 127 -2.94 22.66 -0.23
CA TYR A 127 -3.05 23.61 0.89
C TYR A 127 -3.44 25.04 0.45
N PHE A 128 -2.79 25.54 -0.61
CA PHE A 128 -3.03 26.89 -1.12
C PHE A 128 -4.39 27.04 -1.81
N GLN A 129 -4.86 25.99 -2.49
CA GLN A 129 -6.16 26.02 -3.17
C GLN A 129 -7.30 25.88 -2.16
N ARG A 130 -7.13 25.02 -1.16
CA ARG A 130 -8.07 24.89 -0.02
C ARG A 130 -8.27 26.19 0.73
N GLY A 131 -7.20 26.97 0.95
CA GLY A 131 -7.29 28.29 1.57
C GLY A 131 -8.13 29.27 0.74
N ARG A 132 -7.98 29.23 -0.60
CA ARG A 132 -8.81 30.04 -1.51
C ARG A 132 -10.26 29.59 -1.53
N ASP A 133 -10.53 28.29 -1.62
CA ASP A 133 -11.89 27.76 -1.67
C ASP A 133 -12.61 27.96 -0.32
N TYR A 134 -11.90 27.89 0.80
CA TYR A 134 -12.44 28.22 2.12
C TYR A 134 -12.81 29.70 2.24
N ALA A 135 -11.94 30.60 1.76
CA ALA A 135 -12.24 32.03 1.71
C ALA A 135 -13.43 32.35 0.78
N GLU A 136 -13.55 31.65 -0.35
CA GLU A 136 -14.67 31.79 -1.28
C GLU A 136 -15.99 31.27 -0.68
N LYS A 137 -15.95 30.14 0.06
CA LYS A 137 -17.10 29.62 0.81
C LYS A 137 -17.54 30.58 1.89
N LEU A 138 -16.61 31.14 2.66
CA LEU A 138 -16.91 32.17 3.66
C LEU A 138 -17.59 33.40 3.04
N ARG A 139 -17.16 33.82 1.85
CA ARG A 139 -17.81 34.92 1.09
C ARG A 139 -19.22 34.56 0.62
N ARG A 140 -19.46 33.31 0.24
CA ARG A 140 -20.78 32.83 -0.20
C ARG A 140 -21.77 32.65 0.96
N GLU A 141 -21.31 32.12 2.09
CA GLU A 141 -22.16 31.84 3.25
C GLU A 141 -22.42 33.07 4.11
N HIS A 142 -21.49 34.03 4.11
CA HIS A 142 -21.65 35.32 4.80
C HIS A 142 -21.54 36.50 3.82
N PRO A 143 -22.50 36.65 2.89
CA PRO A 143 -22.49 37.76 1.93
C PRO A 143 -22.57 39.13 2.61
N GLU A 144 -23.21 39.21 3.79
CA GLU A 144 -23.37 40.44 4.57
C GLU A 144 -22.04 41.00 5.10
N LEU A 145 -21.05 40.15 5.41
CA LEU A 145 -19.73 40.59 5.92
C LEU A 145 -18.82 41.17 4.82
N TYR A 146 -19.11 40.87 3.55
CA TYR A 146 -18.25 41.22 2.42
C TYR A 146 -18.89 42.18 1.43
N LYS A 147 -20.18 42.54 1.59
CA LYS A 147 -20.89 43.49 0.73
C LYS A 147 -20.47 44.95 0.96
N ASP A 148 -20.11 45.29 2.19
CA ASP A 148 -19.99 46.69 2.62
C ASP A 148 -18.69 47.39 2.18
N ARG A 149 -17.71 46.63 1.67
CA ARG A 149 -16.44 47.21 1.19
C ARG A 149 -16.45 47.66 -0.27
N SER A 150 -17.54 47.42 -1.00
CA SER A 150 -17.68 47.87 -2.39
C SER A 150 -18.40 49.22 -2.54
N SER A 151 -18.94 49.76 -1.45
CA SER A 151 -19.82 50.95 -1.48
C SER A 151 -19.29 52.16 -0.71
N GLN A 152 -18.08 52.09 -0.14
CA GLN A 152 -17.57 53.16 0.71
C GLN A 152 -16.07 53.41 0.48
N ASP A 153 -15.75 54.15 -0.59
CA ASP A 153 -14.55 54.99 -0.64
C ASP A 153 -14.76 56.19 -1.58
N ASP A 154 -15.65 57.09 -1.17
CA ASP A 154 -15.63 58.50 -1.58
C ASP A 154 -15.63 59.33 -0.28
N GLY A 155 -14.47 59.88 0.11
CA GLY A 155 -14.42 61.05 1.01
C GLY A 155 -13.57 60.94 2.29
N ALA A 156 -12.34 61.43 2.17
CA ALA A 156 -11.61 62.29 3.13
C ALA A 156 -11.24 61.80 4.56
N GLY A 157 -9.93 61.74 4.82
CA GLY A 157 -9.36 61.76 6.17
C GLY A 157 -7.83 61.61 6.21
N SER A 158 -7.12 62.66 6.58
CA SER A 158 -5.66 62.86 6.48
C SER A 158 -4.85 62.30 7.67
N LYS A 159 -3.90 61.36 7.41
CA LYS A 159 -2.52 61.09 7.96
C LYS A 159 -2.19 61.26 9.49
N PRO A 160 -1.16 60.57 10.08
CA PRO A 160 0.05 60.04 9.43
C PRO A 160 0.59 58.65 9.86
N ALA A 161 1.39 58.08 8.95
CA ALA A 161 2.55 57.20 9.12
C ALA A 161 2.50 55.99 10.08
N GLU A 162 2.58 54.78 9.52
CA GLU A 162 3.80 53.96 9.66
C GLU A 162 3.87 52.92 8.53
N ASN A 163 5.10 52.62 8.13
CA ASN A 163 5.44 51.92 6.90
C ASN A 163 4.91 50.48 6.91
N ASN A 164 3.92 50.15 6.09
CA ASN A 164 3.56 48.76 5.84
C ASN A 164 3.46 48.47 4.34
N THR A 165 4.62 48.48 3.69
CA THR A 165 4.80 47.98 2.32
C THR A 165 5.07 46.47 2.30
N ASP A 166 4.69 45.74 3.36
CA ASP A 166 5.14 44.36 3.56
C ASP A 166 4.11 43.29 3.18
N ALA A 167 2.89 43.67 2.78
CA ALA A 167 1.89 42.69 2.34
C ALA A 167 2.06 42.21 0.89
N THR A 168 3.01 42.75 0.13
CA THR A 168 3.31 42.32 -1.25
C THR A 168 4.77 41.91 -1.47
N ARG A 169 5.62 41.99 -0.44
CA ARG A 169 6.99 41.50 -0.54
C ARG A 169 7.03 40.02 -0.17
N ARG A 170 6.57 39.20 -1.11
CA ARG A 170 6.83 37.76 -1.08
C ARG A 170 8.32 37.58 -0.87
N GLU A 171 8.71 36.90 0.20
CA GLU A 171 10.07 36.42 0.38
C GLU A 171 10.37 35.48 -0.79
N ALA A 172 11.00 36.04 -1.83
CA ALA A 172 11.50 35.24 -2.93
C ALA A 172 12.50 34.24 -2.33
N ALA A 173 12.38 32.96 -2.70
CA ALA A 173 13.44 32.00 -2.42
C ALA A 173 14.77 32.58 -2.91
N THR A 174 15.86 32.25 -2.20
CA THR A 174 17.18 32.82 -2.45
C THR A 174 17.61 32.72 -3.92
N ASP A 175 17.16 31.69 -4.63
CA ASP A 175 17.37 31.49 -6.06
C ASP A 175 16.55 32.45 -6.96
N GLU A 176 15.29 32.73 -6.63
CA GLU A 176 14.42 33.65 -7.38
C GLU A 176 14.91 35.10 -7.26
N PHE A 177 15.42 35.51 -6.10
CA PHE A 177 16.11 36.79 -5.95
C PHE A 177 17.39 36.88 -6.80
N MET A 178 18.15 35.78 -6.87
CA MET A 178 19.34 35.68 -7.73
C MET A 178 18.98 35.74 -9.22
N LEU A 179 17.90 35.08 -9.62
CA LEU A 179 17.39 35.08 -10.99
C LEU A 179 16.87 36.46 -11.42
N GLU A 180 16.19 37.18 -10.51
CA GLU A 180 15.72 38.54 -10.75
C GLU A 180 16.90 39.52 -10.89
N ARG A 181 17.94 39.40 -10.06
CA ARG A 181 19.18 40.17 -10.20
C ARG A 181 19.89 39.89 -11.52
N PHE A 182 19.95 38.62 -11.94
CA PHE A 182 20.54 38.24 -13.22
C PHE A 182 19.76 38.84 -14.40
N ARG A 183 18.43 38.68 -14.42
CA ARG A 183 17.55 39.27 -15.44
C ARG A 183 17.68 40.80 -15.49
N LYS A 184 17.79 41.46 -14.34
CA LYS A 184 17.98 42.92 -14.27
C LYS A 184 19.32 43.34 -14.86
N ARG A 185 20.40 42.60 -14.59
CA ARG A 185 21.72 42.86 -15.16
C ARG A 185 21.73 42.70 -16.68
N GLU A 186 21.07 41.67 -17.19
CA GLU A 186 21.06 41.40 -18.63
C GLU A 186 20.27 42.46 -19.40
N ARG A 187 19.14 42.93 -18.87
CA ARG A 187 18.42 44.09 -19.42
C ARG A 187 19.28 45.35 -19.52
N HIS A 188 20.11 45.61 -18.50
CA HIS A 188 21.03 46.76 -18.51
C HIS A 188 22.22 46.58 -19.45
N ARG A 189 22.64 45.35 -19.76
CA ARG A 189 23.70 45.08 -20.76
C ARG A 189 23.20 45.25 -22.18
N VAL A 190 21.96 44.83 -22.47
CA VAL A 190 21.34 44.98 -23.78
C VAL A 190 21.12 46.46 -24.14
N MET A 191 20.83 47.31 -23.16
CA MET A 191 20.67 48.77 -23.36
C MET A 191 21.99 49.56 -23.52
N ARG A 192 23.15 48.93 -23.32
CA ARG A 192 24.49 49.57 -23.44
C ARG A 192 25.25 49.15 -24.71
N ARG A 193 24.56 48.56 -25.68
CA ARG A 193 25.08 48.26 -27.02
C ARG A 193 24.42 49.16 -28.05
#